data_AF-A0A2V8BAB3-F1
#
_entry.id   AF-A0A2V8BAB3-F1
#
_cell.length_a   1.000
_cell.length_b   1.000
_cell.length_c   1.000
_cell.angle_alpha   90.00
_cell.angle_beta   90.00
_cell.angle_gamma   90.00
#
_symmetry.space_group_name_H-M   'P 1'
#
loop_
_entity.id
_entity.type
_entity.pdbx_description
1 polymer ?
#
loop_
_entity_poly.entity_id
_entity_poly.type
_entity_poly.pdbx_seq_one_letter_code
_entity_poly.pdbx_strand_id
1 'polypeptide(L)'
;MTVTIDRLATLGYRHRGNLGIEDREAFDHAEGLPAHNLYVCPQETLGVINQLAVRDHLRAHPEKAVAYGQLKKRLAREFTHDIDRYVYGKTDFVLGILRAAGLTPEQLAAIERVNRSP
;
A
#
# COMPACT_ATOMS: atom_id res chain seq x y z
N MET A 1 -3.58 8.74 -18.31
CA MET A 1 -4.13 8.78 -16.94
C MET A 1 -5.28 9.76 -16.79
N THR A 2 -5.24 10.94 -17.42
CA THR A 2 -6.29 11.98 -17.37
C THR A 2 -7.71 11.48 -17.66
N VAL A 3 -7.92 10.69 -18.72
CA VAL A 3 -9.25 10.15 -19.05
C VAL A 3 -9.85 9.30 -17.90
N THR A 4 -9.03 8.53 -17.20
CA THR A 4 -9.48 7.71 -16.07
C THR A 4 -9.82 8.58 -14.86
N ILE A 5 -9.01 9.60 -14.59
CA ILE A 5 -9.25 10.58 -13.52
C ILE A 5 -10.58 11.29 -13.75
N ASP A 6 -10.81 11.80 -14.96
CA ASP A 6 -12.03 12.53 -15.33
C ASP A 6 -13.27 11.63 -15.19
N ARG A 7 -13.18 10.37 -15.63
CA ARG A 7 -14.27 9.40 -15.47
C ARG A 7 -14.57 9.10 -14.00
N LEU A 8 -13.55 8.91 -13.17
CA LEU A 8 -13.75 8.69 -11.73
C LEU A 8 -14.38 9.92 -11.05
N ALA A 9 -14.03 11.13 -11.49
CA ALA A 9 -14.65 12.35 -10.99
C ALA A 9 -16.18 12.38 -11.24
N THR A 10 -16.64 11.87 -12.40
CA THR A 10 -18.10 11.74 -12.66
C THR A 10 -18.83 10.77 -11.72
N LEU A 11 -18.09 9.89 -11.06
CA LEU A 11 -18.60 8.95 -10.05
C LEU A 11 -18.46 9.48 -8.61
N GLY A 12 -18.02 10.73 -8.44
CA GLY A 12 -17.88 11.39 -7.13
C GLY A 12 -16.52 11.19 -6.44
N TYR A 13 -15.56 10.53 -7.08
CA TYR A 13 -14.20 10.40 -6.54
C TYR A 13 -13.40 11.69 -6.73
N ARG A 14 -12.71 12.12 -5.68
CA ARG A 14 -11.82 13.30 -5.76
C ARG A 14 -10.36 12.88 -5.85
N HIS A 15 -9.68 13.35 -6.87
CA HIS A 15 -8.26 13.08 -7.10
C HIS A 15 -7.36 13.80 -6.09
N ARG A 16 -6.31 13.12 -5.62
CA ARG A 16 -5.38 13.58 -4.59
C ARG A 16 -3.92 13.59 -5.04
N GLY A 17 -3.67 13.47 -6.34
CA GLY A 17 -2.33 13.25 -6.88
C GLY A 17 -1.78 11.90 -6.44
N ASN A 18 -0.45 11.81 -6.33
CA ASN A 18 0.24 10.54 -6.12
C ASN A 18 0.60 10.24 -4.65
N LEU A 19 0.42 11.23 -3.76
CA LEU A 19 0.77 11.16 -2.33
C LEU A 19 2.20 10.62 -2.11
N GLY A 20 3.16 11.05 -2.92
CA GLY A 20 4.58 10.70 -2.78
C GLY A 20 4.97 9.30 -3.29
N ILE A 21 4.06 8.58 -3.98
CA ILE A 21 4.38 7.28 -4.59
C ILE A 21 4.32 7.41 -6.10
N GLU A 22 5.44 7.09 -6.76
CA GLU A 22 5.55 7.08 -8.21
C GLU A 22 4.51 6.14 -8.87
N ASP A 23 4.01 6.54 -10.03
CA ASP A 23 3.02 5.80 -10.81
C ASP A 23 1.69 5.47 -10.10
N ARG A 24 1.33 6.23 -9.05
CA ARG A 24 0.05 6.10 -8.36
C ARG A 24 -0.79 7.35 -8.54
N GLU A 25 -2.08 7.19 -8.80
CA GLU A 25 -3.08 8.24 -8.64
C GLU A 25 -4.03 7.84 -7.51
N ALA A 26 -4.06 8.63 -6.44
CA ALA A 26 -4.88 8.39 -5.26
C ALA A 26 -6.18 9.21 -5.30
N PHE A 27 -7.23 8.65 -4.71
CA PHE A 27 -8.55 9.28 -4.65
C PHE A 27 -9.16 9.17 -3.26
N ASP A 28 -9.91 10.19 -2.86
CA ASP A 28 -10.86 10.07 -1.75
C ASP A 28 -12.07 9.23 -2.19
N HIS A 29 -12.63 8.47 -1.26
CA HIS A 29 -13.90 7.78 -1.47
C HIS A 29 -15.03 8.78 -1.83
N ALA A 30 -15.91 8.36 -2.74
CA ALA A 30 -17.09 9.13 -3.07
C ALA A 30 -18.07 9.21 -1.87
N GLU A 31 -18.82 10.29 -1.81
CA GLU A 31 -19.84 10.50 -0.78
C GLU A 31 -20.89 9.38 -0.82
N GLY A 32 -21.34 8.92 0.36
CA GLY A 32 -22.30 7.82 0.49
C GLY A 32 -21.71 6.42 0.33
N LEU A 33 -20.43 6.27 -0.05
CA LEU A 33 -19.73 4.98 -0.02
C LEU A 33 -19.00 4.78 1.32
N PRO A 34 -18.78 3.52 1.75
CA PRO A 34 -17.90 3.23 2.88
C PRO A 34 -16.51 3.83 2.68
N ALA A 35 -15.85 4.28 3.75
CA ALA A 35 -14.49 4.78 3.67
C ALA A 35 -13.55 3.73 3.06
N HIS A 36 -12.86 4.09 1.97
CA HIS A 36 -11.89 3.23 1.30
C HIS A 36 -10.79 4.04 0.64
N ASN A 37 -9.67 3.39 0.40
CA ASN A 37 -8.60 3.92 -0.44
C ASN A 37 -8.81 3.42 -1.87
N LEU A 38 -8.80 4.33 -2.84
CA LEU A 38 -8.78 3.98 -4.26
C LEU A 38 -7.48 4.48 -4.88
N TYR A 39 -6.80 3.59 -5.59
CA TYR A 39 -5.57 3.88 -6.32
C TYR A 39 -5.71 3.40 -7.76
N VAL A 40 -5.34 4.26 -8.71
CA VAL A 40 -5.14 3.89 -10.11
C VAL A 40 -3.65 3.87 -10.38
N CYS A 41 -3.15 2.75 -10.86
CA CYS A 41 -1.73 2.57 -11.18
C CYS A 41 -1.62 1.92 -12.57
N PRO A 42 -0.61 2.29 -13.38
CA PRO A 42 -0.25 1.52 -14.57
C PRO A 42 0.12 0.08 -14.18
N GLN A 43 -0.17 -0.86 -15.08
CA GLN A 43 0.20 -2.26 -14.91
C GLN A 43 1.72 -2.40 -14.76
N GLU A 44 2.17 -3.41 -14.02
CA GLU A 44 3.59 -3.80 -13.91
C GLU A 44 4.51 -2.75 -13.24
N THR A 45 3.94 -1.70 -12.66
CA THR A 45 4.69 -0.75 -11.84
C THR A 45 5.06 -1.37 -10.49
N LEU A 46 6.13 -0.87 -9.88
CA LEU A 46 6.63 -1.39 -8.59
C LEU A 46 5.54 -1.35 -7.50
N GLY A 47 4.71 -0.31 -7.49
CA GLY A 47 3.57 -0.21 -6.56
C GLY A 47 2.57 -1.34 -6.71
N VAL A 48 2.23 -1.72 -7.95
CA VAL A 48 1.31 -2.84 -8.24
C VAL A 48 1.97 -4.17 -7.89
N ILE A 49 3.22 -4.39 -8.30
CA ILE A 49 3.98 -5.61 -8.00
C ILE A 49 4.07 -5.83 -6.48
N ASN A 50 4.42 -4.78 -5.72
CA ASN A 50 4.47 -4.81 -4.26
C ASN A 50 3.16 -5.30 -3.64
N GLN A 51 2.03 -4.68 -4.01
CA GLN A 51 0.72 -5.03 -3.45
C GLN A 51 0.29 -6.46 -3.80
N LEU A 52 0.48 -6.87 -5.06
CA LEU A 52 0.12 -8.21 -5.51
C LEU A 52 1.01 -9.28 -4.86
N ALA A 53 2.32 -9.04 -4.77
CA ALA A 53 3.27 -9.95 -4.12
C ALA A 53 2.93 -10.18 -2.64
N VAL A 54 2.64 -9.10 -1.89
CA VAL A 54 2.22 -9.24 -0.48
C VAL A 54 0.90 -10.02 -0.38
N ARG A 55 -0.10 -9.67 -1.20
CA ARG A 55 -1.41 -10.34 -1.21
C ARG A 55 -1.26 -11.84 -1.47
N ASP A 56 -0.53 -12.19 -2.52
CA ASP A 56 -0.42 -13.58 -2.98
C ASP A 56 0.44 -14.41 -2.02
N HIS A 57 1.50 -13.84 -1.47
CA HIS A 57 2.29 -14.48 -0.43
C HIS A 57 1.46 -14.77 0.83
N LEU A 58 0.67 -13.80 1.31
CA LEU A 58 -0.16 -13.99 2.50
C LEU A 58 -1.32 -14.99 2.29
N ARG A 59 -1.83 -15.11 1.06
CA ARG A 59 -2.82 -16.14 0.71
C ARG A 59 -2.21 -17.54 0.71
N ALA A 60 -0.97 -17.67 0.25
CA ALA A 60 -0.25 -18.94 0.23
C ALA A 60 0.31 -19.37 1.61
N HIS A 61 0.47 -18.43 2.55
CA HIS A 61 1.09 -18.66 3.87
C HIS A 61 0.19 -18.15 5.00
N PRO A 62 -0.84 -18.91 5.41
CA PRO A 62 -1.80 -18.49 6.44
C PRO A 62 -1.14 -18.12 7.78
N GLU A 63 -0.04 -18.78 8.15
CA GLU A 63 0.72 -18.47 9.35
C GLU A 63 1.39 -17.07 9.28
N LYS A 64 1.86 -16.66 8.10
CA LYS A 64 2.37 -15.30 7.88
C LYS A 64 1.23 -14.29 7.92
N ALA A 65 0.05 -14.63 7.40
CA ALA A 65 -1.13 -13.77 7.51
C ALA A 65 -1.56 -13.54 8.96
N VAL A 66 -1.55 -14.59 9.79
CA VAL A 66 -1.81 -14.48 11.23
C VAL A 66 -0.76 -13.60 11.91
N ALA A 67 0.52 -13.85 11.68
CA ALA A 67 1.62 -13.07 12.26
C ALA A 67 1.53 -11.59 11.85
N TYR A 68 1.23 -11.31 10.57
CA TYR A 68 1.08 -9.95 10.08
C TYR A 68 -0.12 -9.25 10.69
N GLY A 69 -1.24 -9.97 10.82
CA GLY A 69 -2.45 -9.46 11.47
C GLY A 69 -2.20 -9.07 12.93
N GLN A 70 -1.47 -9.91 13.68
CA GLN A 70 -1.06 -9.61 15.06
C GLN A 70 -0.14 -8.40 15.13
N LEU A 71 0.86 -8.31 14.24
CA LEU A 71 1.75 -7.16 14.15
C LEU A 71 0.96 -5.86 13.92
N LYS A 72 0.08 -5.83 12.92
CA LYS A 72 -0.78 -4.66 12.64
C LYS A 72 -1.64 -4.27 13.84
N LYS A 73 -2.25 -5.23 14.52
CA LYS A 73 -3.08 -4.96 15.72
C LYS A 73 -2.26 -4.37 16.86
N ARG A 74 -1.01 -4.82 17.07
CA ARG A 74 -0.12 -4.24 18.08
C ARG A 74 0.28 -2.81 17.71
N LEU A 75 0.79 -2.61 16.49
CA LEU A 75 1.22 -1.29 16.00
C LEU A 75 0.07 -0.27 16.00
N ALA A 76 -1.15 -0.67 15.65
CA ALA A 76 -2.31 0.22 15.66
C ALA A 76 -2.68 0.68 17.08
N ARG A 77 -2.42 -0.13 18.11
CA ARG A 77 -2.61 0.27 19.51
C ARG A 77 -1.49 1.19 19.98
N GLU A 78 -0.24 0.87 19.61
CA GLU A 78 0.95 1.63 19.99
C GLU A 78 0.99 3.03 19.33
N PHE A 79 0.63 3.11 18.06
CA PHE A 79 0.70 4.32 17.23
C PHE A 79 -0.69 4.77 16.77
N THR A 80 -1.62 4.92 17.72
CA THR A 80 -3.05 5.19 17.45
C THR A 80 -3.28 6.45 16.59
N HIS A 81 -2.42 7.47 16.73
CA HIS A 81 -2.53 8.75 16.02
C HIS A 81 -1.32 9.06 15.13
N ASP A 82 -0.47 8.06 14.88
CA ASP A 82 0.78 8.22 14.13
C ASP A 82 0.85 7.16 13.03
N ILE A 83 0.32 7.53 11.86
CA ILE A 83 0.27 6.63 10.71
C ILE A 83 1.68 6.30 10.19
N ASP A 84 2.62 7.23 10.31
CA ASP A 84 3.97 7.08 9.80
C ASP A 84 4.75 6.06 10.64
N ARG A 85 4.64 6.13 11.98
CA ARG A 85 5.20 5.08 12.88
C ARG A 85 4.54 3.73 12.67
N TYR A 86 3.23 3.68 12.41
CA TYR A 86 2.53 2.45 12.08
C TYR A 86 3.06 1.82 10.78
N VAL A 87 3.27 2.65 9.73
CA VAL A 87 3.82 2.19 8.45
C VAL A 87 5.28 1.77 8.61
N TYR A 88 6.07 2.55 9.34
CA TYR A 88 7.46 2.24 9.66
C TYR A 88 7.56 0.87 10.35
N GLY A 89 6.78 0.64 11.42
CA GLY A 89 6.85 -0.57 12.24
C GLY A 89 6.49 -1.87 11.52
N LYS A 90 5.76 -1.82 10.40
CA LYS A 90 5.46 -2.99 9.57
C LYS A 90 6.45 -3.21 8.42
N THR A 91 7.37 -2.27 8.18
CA THR A 91 8.24 -2.24 7.00
C THR A 91 9.08 -3.50 6.88
N ASP A 92 9.80 -3.89 7.93
CA ASP A 92 10.70 -5.05 7.88
C ASP A 92 9.95 -6.35 7.58
N PHE A 93 8.75 -6.50 8.14
CA PHE A 93 7.90 -7.66 7.88
C PHE A 93 7.46 -7.71 6.42
N VAL A 94 7.04 -6.58 5.86
CA VAL A 94 6.64 -6.47 4.45
C VAL A 94 7.83 -6.73 3.53
N LEU A 95 9.00 -6.15 3.80
CA LEU A 95 10.22 -6.39 3.03
C LEU A 95 10.66 -7.86 3.08
N GLY A 96 10.45 -8.54 4.21
CA GLY A 96 10.67 -9.98 4.34
C GLY A 96 9.79 -10.81 3.39
N ILE A 97 8.50 -10.47 3.31
CA ILE A 97 7.55 -11.09 2.37
C ILE A 97 7.99 -10.84 0.92
N LEU A 98 8.28 -9.58 0.59
CA LEU A 98 8.65 -9.17 -0.76
C LEU A 98 9.93 -9.84 -1.24
N ARG A 99 10.93 -9.99 -0.35
CA ARG A 99 12.15 -10.75 -0.64
C ARG A 99 11.84 -12.22 -0.94
N ALA A 100 10.97 -12.85 -0.15
CA ALA A 100 10.53 -14.22 -0.40
C ALA A 100 9.71 -14.37 -1.70
N ALA A 101 9.05 -13.29 -2.14
CA ALA A 101 8.33 -13.22 -3.41
C ALA A 101 9.26 -12.89 -4.61
N GLY A 102 10.56 -12.71 -4.40
CA GLY A 102 11.54 -12.55 -5.48
C GLY A 102 11.80 -11.11 -5.93
N LEU A 103 11.39 -10.09 -5.15
CA LEU A 103 11.74 -8.70 -5.48
C LEU A 103 13.25 -8.48 -5.34
N THR A 104 13.81 -7.69 -6.26
CA THR A 104 15.26 -7.41 -6.30
C THR A 104 15.67 -6.49 -5.14
N PRO A 105 16.97 -6.46 -4.77
CA PRO A 105 17.47 -5.53 -3.76
C PRO A 105 17.13 -4.07 -4.04
N GLU A 106 17.16 -3.64 -5.31
CA GLU A 106 16.85 -2.28 -5.73
C GLU A 106 15.37 -1.95 -5.51
N GLN A 107 14.48 -2.89 -5.87
CA GLN A 107 13.04 -2.77 -5.64
C GLN A 107 12.70 -2.71 -4.15
N LEU A 108 13.34 -3.57 -3.34
CA LEU A 108 13.17 -3.56 -1.88
C LEU A 108 13.64 -2.24 -1.27
N ALA A 109 14.80 -1.72 -1.69
CA ALA A 109 15.32 -0.44 -1.21
C ALA A 109 14.42 0.75 -1.58
N ALA A 110 13.81 0.73 -2.78
CA ALA A 110 12.84 1.75 -3.18
C ALA A 110 11.57 1.73 -2.30
N ILE A 111 11.02 0.53 -2.04
CA ILE A 111 9.84 0.36 -1.17
C ILE A 111 10.16 0.75 0.28
N GLU A 112 11.33 0.36 0.78
CA GLU A 112 11.79 0.72 2.12
C GLU A 112 11.87 2.24 2.30
N ARG A 113 12.47 2.94 1.33
CA ARG A 113 12.59 4.40 1.37
C ARG A 113 11.24 5.09 1.49
N VAL A 114 10.25 4.63 0.71
CA VAL A 114 8.88 5.16 0.78
C VAL A 114 8.25 4.89 2.15
N ASN A 115 8.37 3.66 2.68
CA ASN A 115 7.74 3.31 3.96
C ASN A 115 8.42 3.97 5.18
N ARG A 116 9.69 4.35 5.07
CA ARG A 116 10.44 5.04 6.13
C ARG A 116 10.55 6.55 5.91
N SER A 117 9.88 7.10 4.89
CA SER A 117 9.80 8.55 4.72
C SER A 117 8.96 9.16 5.85
N PRO A 118 9.40 10.27 6.45
CA PRO A 118 8.67 10.98 7.49
C PRO A 118 7.42 11.70 6.96
#